data_AF-A0A7K1SYI9-F1
#
_entry.id   AF-A0A7K1SYI9-F1
#
_cell.length_a   1.000
_cell.length_b   1.000
_cell.length_c   1.000
_cell.angle_alpha   90.00
_cell.angle_beta   90.00
_cell.angle_gamma   90.00
#
_symmetry.space_group_name_H-M   'P 1'
#
loop_
_entity.id
_entity.type
_entity.pdbx_description
1 polymer ?
#
loop_
_entity_poly.entity_id
_entity_poly.type
_entity_poly.pdbx_seq_one_letter_code
_entity_poly.pdbx_strand_id
1 'polypeptide(L)'
;MVDELVKHLTDVGNLPYLFVGSGFSRRYIGMENWQDLLENVCKQINLPRPFPYYLTESNKDYPLLGRLISDAFYESFYELDYKTQYPYISDEILKWGNKDTPLKYVISNYIGTKSLLPKHLIDEIEELKKIKVAGVITTNWDCFLEEIFIDFKTYIGQEMMFAETLNFGEIFKIHGCSSKPDSLVLTSRDYVDYNNRNAYLTAKLLTIFVEHPIVFLGYSLSDPNILNIINSVFQCIQKENYDKFKDRLIFVEYDDSIIDPTFMDGTLPIGNGIFLPIKHIKTKDFSAIYTALQKMEQTIPTKLLVRLKDMFYEFVVSNKPGDKMYIDVNNIDYSKLDNIQAAFGFGVADIVHDYGYRSISPKDILTDILSDSNLYVADKLLTSTYSQIIGNIEYFPIYKYLKATGVTSLNDLKTQYPSFSDIVLSRLKKINFNKLMPGSGYVAHKPKVNLYNDLDDLIKNEDISHVLIYLHLLDHSKINLITLQSFLNDNFDKYYNKTDFRKAICLYDILKYS
;
A
#
# COMPACT_ATOMS: atom_id res chain seq x y z
N MET A 1 28.41 -9.97 5.28
CA MET A 1 27.66 -9.46 4.11
C MET A 1 26.19 -9.22 4.44
N VAL A 2 25.35 -10.23 4.75
CA VAL A 2 23.89 -10.04 4.98
C VAL A 2 23.59 -8.89 5.96
N ASP A 3 24.12 -8.93 7.18
CA ASP A 3 23.81 -7.92 8.20
C ASP A 3 24.39 -6.54 7.85
N GLU A 4 25.49 -6.51 7.09
CA GLU A 4 26.10 -5.28 6.59
C GLU A 4 25.23 -4.61 5.53
N LEU A 5 24.68 -5.41 4.60
CA LEU A 5 23.75 -4.94 3.57
C LEU A 5 22.42 -4.48 4.20
N VAL A 6 21.88 -5.21 5.17
CA VAL A 6 20.67 -4.80 5.91
C VAL A 6 20.89 -3.47 6.61
N LYS A 7 22.00 -3.33 7.33
CA LYS A 7 22.35 -2.07 8.00
C LYS A 7 22.48 -0.93 6.99
N HIS A 8 23.22 -1.13 5.89
CA HIS A 8 23.40 -0.13 4.84
C HIS A 8 22.05 0.32 4.24
N LEU A 9 21.20 -0.63 3.85
CA LEU A 9 19.87 -0.33 3.28
C LEU A 9 18.97 0.40 4.28
N THR A 10 19.05 0.05 5.56
CA THR A 10 18.28 0.70 6.64
C THR A 10 18.76 2.14 6.86
N ASP A 11 20.08 2.36 6.84
CA ASP A 11 20.70 3.68 7.02
C ASP A 11 20.36 4.63 5.85
N VAL A 12 20.31 4.12 4.61
CA VAL A 12 19.89 4.89 3.41
C VAL A 12 18.41 5.26 3.46
N GLY A 13 17.58 4.40 4.05
CA GLY A 13 16.15 4.57 4.19
C GLY A 13 15.35 4.22 2.92
N ASN A 14 14.05 3.95 3.14
CA ASN A 14 13.10 3.42 2.16
C ASN A 14 13.37 1.99 1.68
N LEU A 15 12.32 1.33 1.18
CA LEU A 15 12.46 0.00 0.57
C LEU A 15 13.24 0.10 -0.75
N PRO A 16 14.14 -0.86 -1.04
CA PRO A 16 14.92 -0.85 -2.27
C PRO A 16 14.08 -1.10 -3.52
N TYR A 17 14.55 -0.57 -4.65
CA TYR A 17 14.12 -0.95 -5.99
C TYR A 17 15.10 -1.96 -6.58
N LEU A 18 14.59 -2.93 -7.33
CA LEU A 18 15.44 -3.75 -8.18
C LEU A 18 15.57 -3.13 -9.55
N PHE A 19 16.79 -3.05 -10.08
CA PHE A 19 17.03 -2.80 -11.49
C PHE A 19 17.61 -4.07 -12.11
N VAL A 20 16.78 -4.77 -12.87
CA VAL A 20 17.07 -6.12 -13.38
C VAL A 20 17.44 -6.09 -14.85
N GLY A 21 18.53 -6.75 -15.22
CA GLY A 21 19.08 -6.85 -16.56
C GLY A 21 19.14 -8.28 -17.08
N SER A 22 19.63 -8.44 -18.31
CA SER A 22 19.53 -9.73 -19.03
C SER A 22 20.26 -10.88 -18.34
N GLY A 23 21.32 -10.60 -17.58
CA GLY A 23 22.04 -11.61 -16.78
C GLY A 23 21.15 -12.33 -15.76
N PHE A 24 20.08 -11.67 -15.29
CA PHE A 24 19.09 -12.28 -14.40
C PHE A 24 18.26 -13.35 -15.12
N SER A 25 17.70 -13.01 -16.29
CA SER A 25 16.95 -13.96 -17.11
C SER A 25 17.84 -15.10 -17.61
N ARG A 26 19.10 -14.82 -17.94
CA ARG A 26 20.09 -15.86 -18.28
C ARG A 26 20.28 -16.86 -17.13
N ARG A 27 20.35 -16.38 -15.89
CA ARG A 27 20.51 -17.22 -14.69
C ARG A 27 19.28 -18.09 -14.43
N TYR A 28 18.09 -17.49 -14.39
CA TYR A 28 16.90 -18.20 -13.87
C TYR A 28 16.02 -18.86 -14.92
N ILE A 29 16.05 -18.40 -16.17
CA ILE A 29 15.22 -18.98 -17.24
C ILE A 29 16.02 -19.43 -18.47
N GLY A 30 17.35 -19.40 -18.38
CA GLY A 30 18.25 -19.84 -19.44
C GLY A 30 18.13 -19.03 -20.73
N MET A 31 17.78 -17.74 -20.62
CA MET A 31 17.76 -16.84 -21.77
C MET A 31 19.16 -16.69 -22.38
N GLU A 32 19.18 -16.40 -23.67
CA GLU A 32 20.38 -16.02 -24.40
C GLU A 32 20.81 -14.58 -24.13
N ASN A 33 22.06 -14.25 -24.46
CA ASN A 33 22.43 -12.84 -24.66
C ASN A 33 21.81 -12.33 -25.98
N TRP A 34 21.91 -11.02 -26.22
CA TRP A 34 21.30 -10.40 -27.39
C TRP A 34 21.73 -11.00 -28.73
N GLN A 35 23.03 -11.28 -28.89
CA GLN A 35 23.55 -11.85 -30.15
C GLN A 35 23.02 -13.27 -30.36
N ASP A 36 23.13 -14.12 -29.34
CA ASP A 36 22.73 -15.52 -29.40
C ASP A 36 21.21 -15.66 -29.58
N LEU A 37 20.42 -14.77 -28.97
CA LEU A 37 18.97 -14.67 -29.16
C LEU A 37 18.66 -14.42 -30.63
N LEU A 38 19.26 -13.39 -31.22
CA LEU A 38 19.02 -13.05 -32.62
C LEU A 38 19.53 -14.15 -33.56
N GLU A 39 20.67 -14.77 -33.27
CA GLU A 39 21.16 -15.89 -34.07
C GLU A 39 20.19 -17.08 -34.03
N ASN A 40 19.65 -17.43 -32.86
CA ASN A 40 18.70 -18.54 -32.70
C ASN A 40 17.34 -18.25 -33.35
N VAL A 41 16.90 -17.00 -33.32
CA VAL A 41 15.70 -16.56 -34.05
C VAL A 41 15.94 -16.60 -35.56
N CYS A 42 17.11 -16.15 -36.03
CA CYS A 42 17.49 -16.19 -37.45
C CYS A 42 17.50 -17.61 -38.03
N LYS A 43 17.72 -18.64 -37.21
CA LYS A 43 17.62 -20.06 -37.62
C LYS A 43 16.18 -20.51 -37.91
N GLN A 44 15.18 -19.77 -37.43
CA GLN A 44 13.75 -20.11 -37.53
C GLN A 44 13.00 -19.25 -38.55
N ILE A 45 13.68 -18.28 -39.15
CA ILE A 45 13.12 -17.38 -40.16
C ILE A 45 13.87 -17.53 -41.47
N ASN A 46 13.18 -17.26 -42.56
CA ASN A 46 13.84 -17.18 -43.86
C ASN A 46 14.58 -15.85 -43.95
N LEU A 47 15.86 -15.88 -44.32
CA LEU A 47 16.65 -14.68 -44.57
C LEU A 47 17.39 -14.83 -45.90
N PRO A 48 17.49 -13.77 -46.72
CA PRO A 48 18.25 -13.81 -47.97
C PRO A 48 19.75 -14.10 -47.80
N ARG A 49 20.30 -13.79 -46.61
CA ARG A 49 21.71 -13.96 -46.24
C ARG A 49 21.81 -14.59 -44.85
N PRO A 50 22.91 -15.30 -44.53
CA PRO A 50 23.09 -15.92 -43.22
C PRO A 50 23.42 -14.88 -42.13
N PHE A 51 23.13 -15.18 -40.87
CA PHE A 51 23.36 -14.28 -39.72
C PHE A 51 24.77 -13.61 -39.68
N PRO A 52 25.89 -14.31 -39.95
CA PRO A 52 27.23 -13.69 -39.93
C PRO A 52 27.40 -12.50 -40.89
N TYR A 53 26.64 -12.47 -41.99
CA TYR A 53 26.62 -11.34 -42.92
C TYR A 53 26.11 -10.07 -42.22
N TYR A 54 24.92 -10.16 -41.60
CA TYR A 54 24.32 -9.01 -40.90
C TYR A 54 25.12 -8.60 -39.66
N LEU A 55 25.72 -9.56 -38.94
CA LEU A 55 26.57 -9.28 -37.77
C LEU A 55 27.82 -8.47 -38.16
N THR A 56 28.40 -8.79 -39.31
CA THR A 56 29.58 -8.08 -39.84
C THR A 56 29.18 -6.70 -40.39
N GLU A 57 28.08 -6.63 -41.15
CA GLU A 57 27.56 -5.38 -41.72
C GLU A 57 27.19 -4.36 -40.63
N SER A 58 26.60 -4.82 -39.52
CA SER A 58 26.28 -3.99 -38.37
C SER A 58 27.50 -3.63 -37.52
N ASN A 59 28.68 -4.21 -37.77
CA ASN A 59 29.87 -4.07 -36.92
C ASN A 59 29.58 -4.34 -35.42
N LYS A 60 28.72 -5.33 -35.14
CA LYS A 60 28.24 -5.67 -33.79
C LYS A 60 27.47 -4.55 -33.05
N ASP A 61 27.00 -3.54 -33.76
CA ASP A 61 25.96 -2.64 -33.25
C ASP A 61 24.63 -3.42 -33.24
N TYR A 62 24.20 -3.85 -32.06
CA TYR A 62 23.02 -4.70 -31.91
C TYR A 62 21.70 -4.04 -32.33
N PRO A 63 21.42 -2.76 -32.01
CA PRO A 63 20.30 -2.03 -32.59
C PRO A 63 20.30 -2.02 -34.12
N LEU A 64 21.47 -1.75 -34.74
CA LEU A 64 21.60 -1.77 -36.20
C LEU A 64 21.42 -3.19 -36.77
N LEU A 65 21.99 -4.20 -36.11
CA LEU A 65 21.82 -5.61 -36.46
C LEU A 65 20.32 -5.99 -36.49
N GLY A 66 19.59 -5.62 -35.44
CA GLY A 66 18.14 -5.84 -35.36
C GLY A 66 17.40 -5.20 -36.53
N ARG A 67 17.76 -3.96 -36.90
CA ARG A 67 17.19 -3.25 -38.07
C ARG A 67 17.47 -4.01 -39.38
N LEU A 68 18.72 -4.41 -39.61
CA LEU A 68 19.12 -5.12 -40.84
C LEU A 68 18.40 -6.46 -40.99
N ILE A 69 18.34 -7.25 -39.91
CA ILE A 69 17.61 -8.52 -39.89
C ILE A 69 16.13 -8.27 -40.14
N SER A 70 15.55 -7.24 -39.53
CA SER A 70 14.13 -6.95 -39.68
C SER A 70 13.76 -6.53 -41.09
N ASP A 71 14.55 -5.65 -41.72
CA ASP A 71 14.32 -5.22 -43.10
C ASP A 71 14.40 -6.43 -44.05
N ALA A 72 15.41 -7.29 -43.88
CA ALA A 72 15.58 -8.49 -44.70
C ALA A 72 14.49 -9.55 -44.47
N PHE A 73 14.08 -9.76 -43.20
CA PHE A 73 13.00 -10.68 -42.88
C PHE A 73 11.68 -10.18 -43.47
N TYR A 74 11.37 -8.89 -43.32
CA TYR A 74 10.15 -8.28 -43.84
C TYR A 74 9.98 -8.50 -45.35
N GLU A 75 11.06 -8.37 -46.14
CA GLU A 75 11.04 -8.66 -47.57
C GLU A 75 10.65 -10.11 -47.85
N SER A 76 11.32 -11.07 -47.18
CA SER A 76 11.04 -12.50 -47.37
C SER A 76 9.72 -12.98 -46.75
N PHE A 77 9.19 -12.27 -45.75
CA PHE A 77 8.01 -12.66 -44.98
C PHE A 77 6.76 -12.76 -45.86
N TYR A 78 6.59 -11.83 -46.80
CA TYR A 78 5.45 -11.80 -47.73
C TYR A 78 5.62 -12.73 -48.94
N GLU A 79 6.81 -13.27 -49.17
CA GLU A 79 7.04 -14.29 -50.20
C GLU A 79 6.64 -15.70 -49.73
N LEU A 80 6.42 -15.86 -48.42
CA LEU A 80 6.06 -17.12 -47.77
C LEU A 80 4.55 -17.21 -47.50
N ASP A 81 4.07 -18.43 -47.30
CA ASP A 81 2.76 -18.64 -46.64
C ASP A 81 2.89 -18.37 -45.13
N TYR A 82 3.02 -17.08 -44.79
CA TYR A 82 3.23 -16.63 -43.41
C TYR A 82 2.08 -17.02 -42.49
N LYS A 83 0.87 -17.22 -43.02
CA LYS A 83 -0.30 -17.63 -42.22
C LYS A 83 -0.13 -19.02 -41.64
N THR A 84 0.50 -19.91 -42.40
CA THR A 84 0.82 -21.27 -41.94
C THR A 84 2.06 -21.29 -41.05
N GLN A 85 3.10 -20.52 -41.39
CA GLN A 85 4.37 -20.54 -40.65
C GLN A 85 4.33 -19.74 -39.34
N TYR A 86 3.57 -18.65 -39.30
CA TYR A 86 3.46 -17.71 -38.18
C TYR A 86 1.99 -17.45 -37.83
N PRO A 87 1.22 -18.47 -37.40
CA PRO A 87 -0.23 -18.35 -37.19
C PRO A 87 -0.62 -17.35 -36.08
N TYR A 88 0.32 -16.96 -35.23
CA TYR A 88 0.16 -15.95 -34.19
C TYR A 88 0.29 -14.50 -34.70
N ILE A 89 0.60 -14.29 -35.99
CA ILE A 89 0.67 -12.98 -36.63
C ILE A 89 -0.55 -12.80 -37.53
N SER A 90 -1.51 -11.99 -37.10
CA SER A 90 -2.76 -11.76 -37.85
C SER A 90 -2.61 -10.67 -38.91
N ASP A 91 -3.51 -10.68 -39.91
CA ASP A 91 -3.58 -9.62 -40.92
C ASP A 91 -3.88 -8.24 -40.30
N GLU A 92 -4.60 -8.21 -39.16
CA GLU A 92 -4.87 -6.98 -38.41
C GLU A 92 -3.60 -6.41 -37.77
N ILE A 93 -2.78 -7.27 -37.17
CA ILE A 93 -1.46 -6.88 -36.62
C ILE A 93 -0.59 -6.30 -37.74
N LEU A 94 -0.50 -6.98 -38.88
CA LEU A 94 0.32 -6.52 -40.01
C LEU A 94 -0.20 -5.21 -40.62
N LYS A 95 -1.53 -5.02 -40.65
CA LYS A 95 -2.16 -3.81 -41.20
C LYS A 95 -1.79 -2.54 -40.42
N TRP A 96 -1.67 -2.64 -39.10
CA TRP A 96 -1.35 -1.51 -38.22
C TRP A 96 0.11 -1.47 -37.76
N GLY A 97 0.85 -2.54 -38.03
CA GLY A 97 2.26 -2.70 -37.69
C GLY A 97 3.20 -1.96 -38.64
N ASN A 98 4.50 -2.08 -38.36
CA ASN A 98 5.57 -1.53 -39.19
C ASN A 98 6.49 -2.65 -39.69
N LYS A 99 7.60 -2.29 -40.34
CA LYS A 99 8.57 -3.27 -40.86
C LYS A 99 9.20 -4.17 -39.78
N ASP A 100 9.13 -3.77 -38.51
CA ASP A 100 9.70 -4.50 -37.38
C ASP A 100 8.71 -5.47 -36.73
N THR A 101 7.41 -5.29 -36.98
CA THR A 101 6.35 -6.10 -36.40
C THR A 101 6.58 -7.61 -36.60
N PRO A 102 6.86 -8.14 -37.81
CA PRO A 102 7.06 -9.59 -37.97
C PRO A 102 8.17 -10.14 -37.08
N LEU A 103 9.34 -9.49 -37.08
CA LEU A 103 10.50 -9.96 -36.29
C LEU A 103 10.22 -9.87 -34.79
N LYS A 104 9.60 -8.79 -34.32
CA LYS A 104 9.23 -8.61 -32.91
C LYS A 104 8.27 -9.71 -32.43
N TYR A 105 7.30 -10.10 -33.25
CA TYR A 105 6.37 -11.18 -32.92
C TYR A 105 7.06 -12.54 -32.88
N VAL A 106 7.95 -12.84 -33.84
CA VAL A 106 8.71 -14.10 -33.83
C VAL A 106 9.62 -14.18 -32.60
N ILE A 107 10.33 -13.10 -32.26
CA ILE A 107 11.15 -13.01 -31.05
C ILE A 107 10.30 -13.21 -29.79
N SER A 108 9.14 -12.56 -29.72
CA SER A 108 8.25 -12.66 -28.57
C SER A 108 7.72 -14.08 -28.38
N ASN A 109 7.32 -14.73 -29.47
CA ASN A 109 6.91 -16.12 -29.46
C ASN A 109 8.07 -17.03 -29.02
N TYR A 110 9.28 -16.81 -29.55
CA TYR A 110 10.48 -17.55 -29.14
C TYR A 110 10.75 -17.43 -27.63
N ILE A 111 10.70 -16.21 -27.09
CA ILE A 111 10.85 -15.95 -25.65
C ILE A 111 9.79 -16.69 -24.84
N GLY A 112 8.53 -16.68 -25.30
CA GLY A 112 7.43 -17.39 -24.65
C GLY A 112 7.60 -18.92 -24.59
N THR A 113 8.44 -19.51 -25.46
CA THR A 113 8.76 -20.95 -25.39
C THR A 113 9.76 -21.32 -24.30
N LYS A 114 10.42 -20.33 -23.68
CA LYS A 114 11.42 -20.55 -22.64
C LYS A 114 10.71 -20.61 -21.30
N SER A 115 10.72 -21.79 -20.67
CA SER A 115 9.99 -22.03 -19.41
C SER A 115 10.83 -22.81 -18.39
N LEU A 116 12.15 -22.67 -18.41
CA LEU A 116 13.05 -23.53 -17.64
C LEU A 116 13.63 -22.83 -16.42
N LEU A 117 13.07 -23.12 -15.24
CA LEU A 117 13.76 -22.90 -13.98
C LEU A 117 14.80 -24.02 -13.77
N PRO A 118 16.11 -23.72 -13.69
CA PRO A 118 17.09 -24.73 -13.36
C PRO A 118 16.77 -25.35 -12.00
N LYS A 119 16.67 -26.68 -11.93
CA LYS A 119 16.34 -27.38 -10.66
C LYS A 119 17.26 -26.99 -9.49
N HIS A 120 18.50 -26.59 -9.78
CA HIS A 120 19.49 -26.22 -8.78
C HIS A 120 19.34 -24.78 -8.24
N LEU A 121 18.47 -23.94 -8.82
CA LEU A 121 18.21 -22.57 -8.40
C LEU A 121 16.84 -22.37 -7.75
N ILE A 122 16.09 -23.46 -7.51
CA ILE A 122 14.73 -23.39 -6.95
C ILE A 122 14.74 -22.68 -5.59
N ASP A 123 15.69 -23.03 -4.71
CA ASP A 123 15.76 -22.44 -3.37
C ASP A 123 15.99 -20.91 -3.43
N GLU A 124 16.89 -20.48 -4.31
CA GLU A 124 17.19 -19.06 -4.55
C GLU A 124 15.98 -18.30 -5.13
N ILE A 125 15.20 -18.94 -6.01
CA ILE A 125 13.95 -18.38 -6.54
C ILE A 125 12.87 -18.27 -5.45
N GLU A 126 12.77 -19.26 -4.56
CA GLU A 126 11.84 -19.22 -3.43
C GLU A 126 12.21 -18.15 -2.40
N GLU A 127 13.49 -17.81 -2.26
CA GLU A 127 13.94 -16.64 -1.50
C GLU A 127 13.62 -15.32 -2.21
N LEU A 128 13.84 -15.26 -3.53
CA LEU A 128 13.53 -14.10 -4.35
C LEU A 128 12.04 -13.71 -4.24
N LYS A 129 11.11 -14.67 -4.22
CA LYS A 129 9.66 -14.40 -4.08
C LYS A 129 9.28 -13.73 -2.76
N LYS A 130 10.13 -13.80 -1.74
CA LYS A 130 9.84 -13.31 -0.37
C LYS A 130 10.44 -11.93 -0.09
N ILE A 131 11.24 -11.40 -1.01
CA ILE A 131 11.95 -10.13 -0.77
C ILE A 131 10.95 -8.97 -0.61
N LYS A 132 11.38 -7.94 0.13
CA LYS A 132 10.59 -6.72 0.29
C LYS A 132 11.25 -5.60 -0.50
N VAL A 133 10.61 -5.22 -1.60
CA VAL A 133 11.08 -4.18 -2.52
C VAL A 133 9.94 -3.23 -2.84
N ALA A 134 10.26 -1.96 -3.10
CA ALA A 134 9.28 -0.95 -3.49
C ALA A 134 8.80 -1.18 -4.93
N GLY A 135 9.68 -1.61 -5.83
CA GLY A 135 9.34 -1.91 -7.22
C GLY A 135 10.50 -2.50 -8.00
N VAL A 136 10.25 -2.77 -9.27
CA VAL A 136 11.23 -3.36 -10.19
C VAL A 136 11.28 -2.54 -11.48
N ILE A 137 12.48 -2.28 -11.97
CA ILE A 137 12.74 -1.71 -13.30
C ILE A 137 13.53 -2.75 -14.09
N THR A 138 13.16 -3.00 -15.34
CA THR A 138 13.84 -3.98 -16.18
C THR A 138 13.90 -3.58 -17.65
N THR A 139 15.01 -3.92 -18.31
CA THR A 139 15.16 -3.86 -19.77
C THR A 139 14.86 -5.20 -20.44
N ASN A 140 14.49 -6.22 -19.66
CA ASN A 140 14.27 -7.56 -20.18
C ASN A 140 12.88 -7.69 -20.80
N TRP A 141 12.80 -8.48 -21.86
CA TRP A 141 11.55 -8.68 -22.61
C TRP A 141 10.69 -9.82 -22.05
N ASP A 142 11.30 -10.83 -21.42
CA ASP A 142 10.61 -11.99 -20.83
C ASP A 142 9.73 -11.64 -19.63
N CYS A 143 8.71 -12.46 -19.34
CA CYS A 143 7.71 -12.20 -18.30
C CYS A 143 8.07 -12.78 -16.92
N PHE A 144 9.34 -13.17 -16.68
CA PHE A 144 9.69 -13.92 -15.48
C PHE A 144 9.52 -13.11 -14.19
N LEU A 145 9.78 -11.80 -14.23
CA LEU A 145 9.60 -10.94 -13.06
C LEU A 145 8.12 -10.80 -12.69
N GLU A 146 7.22 -10.79 -13.68
CA GLU A 146 5.78 -10.78 -13.48
C GLU A 146 5.27 -12.08 -12.84
N GLU A 147 5.92 -13.21 -13.11
CA GLU A 147 5.63 -14.49 -12.45
C GLU A 147 6.09 -14.52 -10.99
N ILE A 148 7.20 -13.85 -10.68
CA ILE A 148 7.76 -13.76 -9.32
C ILE A 148 6.96 -12.77 -8.46
N PHE A 149 6.67 -11.59 -9.00
CA PHE A 149 5.99 -10.49 -8.30
C PHE A 149 4.54 -10.37 -8.77
N ILE A 150 3.75 -11.42 -8.55
CA ILE A 150 2.38 -11.54 -9.07
C ILE A 150 1.43 -10.42 -8.63
N ASP A 151 1.72 -9.80 -7.48
CA ASP A 151 0.92 -8.71 -6.92
C ASP A 151 1.34 -7.32 -7.44
N PHE A 152 2.34 -7.24 -8.31
CA PHE A 152 2.84 -5.97 -8.83
C PHE A 152 2.16 -5.60 -10.15
N LYS A 153 1.85 -4.32 -10.30
CA LYS A 153 1.30 -3.78 -11.55
C LYS A 153 2.42 -3.56 -12.56
N THR A 154 2.32 -4.20 -13.72
CA THR A 154 3.32 -4.08 -14.77
C THR A 154 2.96 -2.97 -15.75
N TYR A 155 3.91 -2.08 -16.03
CA TYR A 155 3.82 -1.04 -17.06
C TYR A 155 4.85 -1.32 -18.14
N ILE A 156 4.38 -1.41 -19.38
CA ILE A 156 5.22 -1.77 -20.54
C ILE A 156 5.49 -0.52 -21.38
N GLY A 157 6.77 -0.19 -21.55
CA GLY A 157 7.22 0.96 -22.35
C GLY A 157 6.53 2.26 -21.92
N GLN A 158 5.72 2.80 -22.82
CA GLN A 158 5.04 4.09 -22.63
C GLN A 158 3.91 4.08 -21.61
N GLU A 159 3.42 2.91 -21.20
CA GLU A 159 2.37 2.80 -20.19
C GLU A 159 2.79 3.41 -18.85
N MET A 160 4.10 3.49 -18.60
CA MET A 160 4.70 4.16 -17.45
C MET A 160 4.34 5.66 -17.35
N MET A 161 3.96 6.31 -18.46
CA MET A 161 3.44 7.69 -18.43
C MET A 161 2.10 7.80 -17.69
N PHE A 162 1.33 6.72 -17.68
CA PHE A 162 0.07 6.62 -16.96
C PHE A 162 0.22 5.94 -15.60
N ALA A 163 1.44 5.56 -15.22
CA ALA A 163 1.70 5.04 -13.89
C ALA A 163 1.58 6.17 -12.87
N GLU A 164 0.72 5.94 -11.88
CA GLU A 164 0.39 6.89 -10.82
C GLU A 164 1.62 7.27 -9.97
N THR A 165 1.47 8.34 -9.18
CA THR A 165 2.56 9.03 -8.50
C THR A 165 3.19 8.25 -7.34
N LEU A 166 2.52 7.23 -6.81
CA LEU A 166 3.01 6.44 -5.68
C LEU A 166 3.75 5.19 -6.21
N ASN A 167 5.08 5.31 -6.26
CA ASN A 167 6.06 4.33 -6.75
C ASN A 167 6.15 3.07 -5.84
N PHE A 168 5.08 2.29 -5.73
CA PHE A 168 5.04 1.05 -4.94
C PHE A 168 4.30 -0.07 -5.66
N GLY A 169 4.89 -1.27 -5.65
CA GLY A 169 4.32 -2.48 -6.24
C GLY A 169 4.21 -2.43 -7.75
N GLU A 170 5.22 -1.87 -8.43
CA GLU A 170 5.19 -1.67 -9.87
C GLU A 170 6.41 -2.35 -10.54
N ILE A 171 6.18 -2.92 -11.73
CA ILE A 171 7.24 -3.43 -12.62
C ILE A 171 7.27 -2.54 -13.87
N PHE A 172 8.37 -1.81 -14.07
CA PHE A 172 8.59 -0.97 -15.24
C PHE A 172 9.45 -1.71 -16.27
N LYS A 173 8.85 -2.09 -17.39
CA LYS A 173 9.55 -2.73 -18.51
C LYS A 173 9.89 -1.69 -19.57
N ILE A 174 11.04 -1.03 -19.39
CA ILE A 174 11.38 0.18 -20.14
C ILE A 174 11.75 -0.08 -21.60
N HIS A 175 12.14 -1.32 -21.94
CA HIS A 175 12.44 -1.75 -23.32
C HIS A 175 11.32 -2.61 -23.95
N GLY A 176 10.11 -2.54 -23.42
CA GLY A 176 8.97 -3.33 -23.88
C GLY A 176 8.89 -4.72 -23.25
N CYS A 177 7.95 -5.53 -23.72
CA CYS A 177 7.69 -6.88 -23.21
C CYS A 177 7.26 -7.82 -24.35
N SER A 178 7.64 -9.10 -24.25
CA SER A 178 7.22 -10.14 -25.21
C SER A 178 5.70 -10.37 -25.21
N SER A 179 5.00 -10.04 -24.12
CA SER A 179 3.54 -10.08 -24.08
C SER A 179 2.87 -8.98 -24.93
N LYS A 180 3.62 -7.93 -25.29
CA LYS A 180 3.20 -6.84 -26.19
C LYS A 180 4.27 -6.61 -27.27
N PRO A 181 4.37 -7.47 -28.29
CA PRO A 181 5.51 -7.49 -29.21
C PRO A 181 5.85 -6.14 -29.86
N ASP A 182 4.86 -5.34 -30.24
CA ASP A 182 5.11 -4.03 -30.86
C ASP A 182 5.83 -3.03 -29.94
N SER A 183 5.76 -3.24 -28.61
CA SER A 183 6.44 -2.41 -27.61
C SER A 183 7.95 -2.66 -27.51
N LEU A 184 8.46 -3.74 -28.08
CA LEU A 184 9.87 -4.13 -27.95
C LEU A 184 10.81 -3.06 -28.54
N VAL A 185 11.83 -2.66 -27.79
CA VAL A 185 12.91 -1.78 -28.25
C VAL A 185 14.05 -2.63 -28.80
N LEU A 186 13.95 -3.04 -30.07
CA LEU A 186 14.82 -4.03 -30.72
C LEU A 186 15.80 -3.40 -31.71
N THR A 187 15.29 -2.52 -32.57
CA THR A 187 16.01 -2.00 -33.73
C THR A 187 16.50 -0.58 -33.50
N SER A 188 17.47 -0.10 -34.28
CA SER A 188 17.91 1.30 -34.20
C SER A 188 16.78 2.31 -34.44
N ARG A 189 15.72 1.92 -35.17
CA ARG A 189 14.49 2.73 -35.32
C ARG A 189 13.76 2.86 -33.98
N ASP A 190 13.62 1.77 -33.25
CA ASP A 190 13.00 1.77 -31.92
C ASP A 190 13.81 2.60 -30.93
N TYR A 191 15.14 2.52 -30.95
CA TYR A 191 16.01 3.29 -30.06
C TYR A 191 15.94 4.81 -30.33
N VAL A 192 15.77 5.23 -31.59
CA VAL A 192 15.55 6.65 -31.92
C VAL A 192 14.23 7.13 -31.31
N ASP A 193 13.15 6.37 -31.50
CA ASP A 193 11.84 6.70 -30.93
C ASP A 193 11.85 6.69 -29.40
N TYR A 194 12.53 5.72 -28.79
CA TYR A 194 12.71 5.62 -27.35
C TYR A 194 13.49 6.83 -26.79
N ASN A 195 14.64 7.16 -27.40
CA ASN A 195 15.47 8.28 -26.96
C ASN A 195 14.77 9.63 -27.10
N ASN A 196 14.00 9.84 -28.17
CA ASN A 196 13.22 11.07 -28.36
C ASN A 196 12.13 11.24 -27.29
N ARG A 197 11.65 10.13 -26.71
CA ARG A 197 10.59 10.11 -25.68
C ARG A 197 11.17 9.97 -24.26
N ASN A 198 12.50 10.03 -24.11
CA ASN A 198 13.24 9.71 -22.88
C ASN A 198 13.09 10.75 -21.75
N ALA A 199 12.67 11.99 -22.03
CA ALA A 199 12.65 13.03 -21.01
C ALA A 199 11.79 12.68 -19.78
N TYR A 200 10.59 12.10 -20.00
CA TYR A 200 9.72 11.68 -18.91
C TYR A 200 10.27 10.46 -18.16
N LEU A 201 10.76 9.46 -18.89
CA LEU A 201 11.35 8.26 -18.31
C LEU A 201 12.55 8.62 -17.42
N THR A 202 13.45 9.46 -17.91
CA THR A 202 14.60 9.96 -17.16
C THR A 202 14.15 10.69 -15.89
N ALA A 203 13.11 11.54 -15.97
CA ALA A 203 12.58 12.25 -14.81
C ALA A 203 12.02 11.29 -13.75
N LYS A 204 11.25 10.27 -14.15
CA LYS A 204 10.68 9.28 -13.21
C LYS A 204 11.76 8.38 -12.62
N LEU A 205 12.73 7.93 -13.42
CA LEU A 205 13.88 7.17 -12.94
C LEU A 205 14.73 7.99 -11.96
N LEU A 206 14.94 9.28 -12.23
CA LEU A 206 15.61 10.20 -11.32
C LEU A 206 14.90 10.25 -9.96
N THR A 207 13.57 10.43 -9.95
CA THR A 207 12.78 10.42 -8.70
C THR A 207 12.98 9.13 -7.93
N ILE A 208 12.86 7.97 -8.59
CA ILE A 208 13.07 6.65 -7.96
C ILE A 208 14.48 6.54 -7.39
N PHE A 209 15.51 6.95 -8.13
CA PHE A 209 16.91 6.85 -7.70
C PHE A 209 17.25 7.81 -6.55
N VAL A 210 16.57 8.97 -6.48
CA VAL A 210 16.71 9.91 -5.36
C VAL A 210 16.03 9.36 -4.11
N GLU A 211 14.88 8.70 -4.24
CA GLU A 211 14.04 8.26 -3.12
C GLU A 211 14.46 6.90 -2.56
N HIS A 212 14.89 5.98 -3.41
CA HIS A 212 15.12 4.58 -3.05
C HIS A 212 16.57 4.12 -3.31
N PRO A 213 17.11 3.18 -2.51
CA PRO A 213 18.29 2.43 -2.90
C PRO A 213 17.95 1.51 -4.09
N ILE A 214 18.85 1.41 -5.06
CA ILE A 214 18.70 0.66 -6.30
C ILE A 214 19.69 -0.51 -6.29
N VAL A 215 19.17 -1.73 -6.37
CA VAL A 215 19.96 -2.96 -6.45
C VAL A 215 19.97 -3.44 -7.91
N PHE A 216 21.12 -3.28 -8.58
CA PHE A 216 21.33 -3.71 -9.95
C PHE A 216 21.68 -5.20 -10.00
N LEU A 217 20.83 -5.99 -10.66
CA LEU A 217 20.99 -7.43 -10.82
C LEU A 217 21.10 -7.78 -12.32
N GLY A 218 22.11 -8.58 -12.69
CA GLY A 218 22.21 -9.09 -14.06
C GLY A 218 22.64 -8.06 -15.11
N TYR A 219 23.31 -6.98 -14.69
CA TYR A 219 23.97 -6.03 -15.58
C TYR A 219 25.48 -6.16 -15.53
N SER A 220 26.11 -5.87 -16.66
CA SER A 220 27.53 -5.58 -16.68
C SER A 220 27.75 -4.11 -16.31
N LEU A 221 28.81 -3.81 -15.55
CA LEU A 221 29.23 -2.43 -15.25
C LEU A 221 29.61 -1.64 -16.53
N SER A 222 29.83 -2.33 -17.65
CA SER A 222 30.14 -1.73 -18.95
C SER A 222 28.95 -1.64 -19.91
N ASP A 223 27.73 -1.98 -19.48
CA ASP A 223 26.54 -1.91 -20.33
C ASP A 223 26.25 -0.45 -20.75
N PRO A 224 26.34 -0.10 -22.05
CA PRO A 224 26.16 1.26 -22.49
C PRO A 224 24.75 1.81 -22.24
N ASN A 225 23.72 0.97 -22.26
CA ASN A 225 22.34 1.41 -22.02
C ASN A 225 22.15 1.83 -20.57
N ILE A 226 22.70 1.04 -19.63
CA ILE A 226 22.65 1.38 -18.20
C ILE A 226 23.52 2.60 -17.89
N LEU A 227 24.73 2.66 -18.44
CA LEU A 227 25.59 3.83 -18.28
C LEU A 227 24.91 5.10 -18.80
N ASN A 228 24.20 5.03 -19.92
CA ASN A 228 23.44 6.16 -20.46
C ASN A 228 22.27 6.56 -19.55
N ILE A 229 21.52 5.59 -19.00
CA ILE A 229 20.42 5.87 -18.06
C ILE A 229 20.96 6.55 -16.80
N ILE A 230 22.01 5.97 -16.20
CA ILE A 230 22.66 6.52 -15.01
C ILE A 230 23.20 7.91 -15.33
N ASN A 231 23.97 8.09 -16.39
CA ASN A 231 24.51 9.40 -16.77
C ASN A 231 23.40 10.44 -16.97
N SER A 232 22.28 10.08 -17.61
CA SER A 232 21.14 10.98 -17.81
C SER A 232 20.52 11.43 -16.49
N VAL A 233 20.39 10.51 -15.53
CA VAL A 233 19.91 10.81 -14.17
C VAL A 233 20.92 11.70 -13.42
N PHE A 234 22.21 11.39 -13.50
CA PHE A 234 23.26 12.11 -12.79
C PHE A 234 23.52 13.52 -13.31
N GLN A 235 23.27 13.78 -14.59
CA GLN A 235 23.34 15.13 -15.14
C GLN A 235 22.31 16.08 -14.51
N CYS A 236 21.22 15.55 -13.95
CA CYS A 236 20.21 16.34 -13.25
C CYS A 236 20.58 16.64 -11.78
N ILE A 237 21.66 16.08 -11.26
CA ILE A 237 22.05 16.19 -9.84
C ILE A 237 23.22 17.16 -9.70
N GLN A 238 23.12 18.07 -8.73
CA GLN A 238 24.22 18.98 -8.38
C GLN A 238 25.36 18.21 -7.69
N LYS A 239 26.62 18.59 -7.94
CA LYS A 239 27.82 17.86 -7.48
C LYS A 239 27.85 17.65 -5.97
N GLU A 240 27.32 18.59 -5.20
CA GLU A 240 27.29 18.58 -3.74
C GLU A 240 26.39 17.46 -3.17
N ASN A 241 25.53 16.86 -4.00
CA ASN A 241 24.66 15.75 -3.61
C ASN A 241 25.13 14.39 -4.15
N TYR A 242 26.29 14.31 -4.81
CA TYR A 242 26.81 13.04 -5.36
C TYR A 242 27.05 11.98 -4.27
N ASP A 243 27.54 12.39 -3.10
CA ASP A 243 27.79 11.47 -1.99
C ASP A 243 26.49 10.85 -1.44
N LYS A 244 25.36 11.58 -1.48
CA LYS A 244 24.04 11.03 -1.10
C LYS A 244 23.53 9.98 -2.09
N PHE A 245 24.05 10.01 -3.32
CA PHE A 245 23.69 9.08 -4.39
C PHE A 245 24.57 7.84 -4.40
N LYS A 246 25.83 7.96 -3.94
CA LYS A 246 26.77 6.84 -3.78
C LYS A 246 26.13 5.64 -3.09
N ASP A 247 25.53 5.91 -1.95
CA ASP A 247 25.02 4.86 -1.06
C ASP A 247 23.72 4.24 -1.59
N ARG A 248 23.11 4.83 -2.62
CA ARG A 248 21.89 4.34 -3.24
C ARG A 248 22.15 3.39 -4.40
N LEU A 249 23.33 3.39 -5.00
CA LEU A 249 23.62 2.51 -6.14
C LEU A 249 24.38 1.26 -5.69
N ILE A 250 23.71 0.12 -5.71
CA ILE A 250 24.27 -1.17 -5.28
C ILE A 250 24.34 -2.09 -6.49
N PHE A 251 25.53 -2.37 -6.98
CA PHE A 251 25.75 -3.29 -8.10
C PHE A 251 26.08 -4.69 -7.62
N VAL A 252 25.46 -5.69 -8.25
CA VAL A 252 25.72 -7.11 -7.98
C VAL A 252 26.40 -7.73 -9.19
N GLU A 253 27.66 -8.10 -9.00
CA GLU A 253 28.46 -8.84 -9.95
C GLU A 253 28.45 -10.33 -9.61
N TYR A 254 28.04 -11.15 -10.58
CA TYR A 254 28.17 -12.58 -10.50
C TYR A 254 29.61 -13.00 -10.82
N ASP A 255 30.24 -13.75 -9.92
CA ASP A 255 31.59 -14.30 -10.10
C ASP A 255 31.64 -15.70 -9.48
N ASP A 256 31.87 -16.71 -10.30
CA ASP A 256 31.88 -18.13 -9.89
C ASP A 256 33.11 -18.53 -9.06
N SER A 257 34.16 -17.70 -9.10
CA SER A 257 35.38 -17.89 -8.31
C SER A 257 35.21 -17.44 -6.85
N ILE A 258 34.17 -16.67 -6.55
CA ILE A 258 33.89 -16.14 -5.22
C ILE A 258 33.29 -17.24 -4.34
N ILE A 259 33.95 -17.53 -3.22
CA ILE A 259 33.46 -18.48 -2.22
C ILE A 259 32.44 -17.81 -1.30
N ASP A 260 32.83 -16.68 -0.72
CA ASP A 260 32.04 -15.89 0.22
C ASP A 260 31.66 -14.53 -0.39
N PRO A 261 30.39 -14.10 -0.29
CA PRO A 261 29.95 -12.84 -0.87
C PRO A 261 30.62 -11.65 -0.19
N THR A 262 31.05 -10.68 -0.99
CA THR A 262 31.68 -9.44 -0.50
C THR A 262 30.76 -8.25 -0.69
N PHE A 263 30.89 -7.24 0.17
CA PHE A 263 30.25 -5.93 0.03
C PHE A 263 31.30 -4.85 0.25
N MET A 264 31.49 -3.98 -0.74
CA MET A 264 32.57 -3.00 -0.73
C MET A 264 32.21 -1.75 -1.52
N ASP A 265 33.01 -0.70 -1.32
CA ASP A 265 32.95 0.48 -2.17
C ASP A 265 33.58 0.18 -3.54
N GLY A 266 32.98 0.74 -4.58
CA GLY A 266 33.49 0.69 -5.96
C GLY A 266 33.31 2.02 -6.67
N THR A 267 33.73 2.07 -7.93
CA THR A 267 33.54 3.24 -8.79
C THR A 267 33.07 2.81 -10.17
N LEU A 268 32.08 3.51 -10.71
CA LEU A 268 31.54 3.32 -12.04
C LEU A 268 31.96 4.50 -12.95
N PRO A 269 32.70 4.25 -14.05
CA PRO A 269 32.99 5.29 -15.03
C PRO A 269 31.74 5.59 -15.86
N ILE A 270 31.21 6.81 -15.76
CA ILE A 270 29.99 7.23 -16.50
C ILE A 270 30.29 8.07 -17.75
N GLY A 271 31.56 8.12 -18.15
CA GLY A 271 32.02 8.91 -19.31
C GLY A 271 32.50 10.31 -18.93
N ASN A 272 33.15 10.99 -19.88
CA ASN A 272 33.72 12.33 -19.71
C ASN A 272 34.67 12.49 -18.52
N GLY A 273 35.35 11.42 -18.11
CA GLY A 273 36.27 11.39 -16.97
C GLY A 273 35.59 11.42 -15.59
N ILE A 274 34.27 11.26 -15.53
CA ILE A 274 33.52 11.24 -14.27
C ILE A 274 33.42 9.80 -13.76
N PHE A 275 33.77 9.60 -12.50
CA PHE A 275 33.66 8.34 -11.78
C PHE A 275 32.64 8.51 -10.67
N LEU A 276 31.56 7.72 -10.74
CA LEU A 276 30.56 7.68 -9.69
C LEU A 276 30.96 6.66 -8.64
N PRO A 277 31.01 7.03 -7.36
CA PRO A 277 31.17 6.04 -6.33
C PRO A 277 29.89 5.20 -6.20
N ILE A 278 30.04 3.90 -5.99
CA ILE A 278 28.95 2.93 -5.88
C ILE A 278 29.22 1.97 -4.73
N LYS A 279 28.20 1.23 -4.31
CA LYS A 279 28.36 -0.01 -3.55
C LYS A 279 28.41 -1.20 -4.50
N HIS A 280 29.24 -2.17 -4.18
CA HIS A 280 29.51 -3.31 -5.04
C HIS A 280 29.48 -4.62 -4.24
N ILE A 281 28.69 -5.57 -4.73
CA ILE A 281 28.57 -6.93 -4.22
C ILE A 281 29.14 -7.88 -5.26
N LYS A 282 30.12 -8.69 -4.89
CA LYS A 282 30.58 -9.83 -5.72
C LYS A 282 30.14 -11.13 -5.06
N THR A 283 29.48 -12.01 -5.81
CA THR A 283 28.98 -13.29 -5.30
C THR A 283 28.73 -14.31 -6.40
N LYS A 284 28.79 -15.61 -6.07
CA LYS A 284 28.31 -16.70 -6.93
C LYS A 284 26.82 -17.05 -6.70
N ASP A 285 26.25 -16.56 -5.60
CA ASP A 285 24.92 -16.95 -5.10
C ASP A 285 24.19 -15.71 -4.56
N PHE A 286 22.94 -15.48 -5.00
CA PHE A 286 22.18 -14.29 -4.63
C PHE A 286 21.36 -14.46 -3.35
N SER A 287 21.33 -15.65 -2.75
CA SER A 287 20.57 -15.97 -1.53
C SER A 287 20.90 -15.01 -0.37
N ALA A 288 22.18 -14.65 -0.20
CA ALA A 288 22.57 -13.68 0.82
C ALA A 288 21.99 -12.28 0.59
N ILE A 289 21.81 -11.89 -0.68
CA ILE A 289 21.17 -10.62 -1.05
C ILE A 289 19.67 -10.70 -0.77
N TYR A 290 19.02 -11.78 -1.19
CA TYR A 290 17.58 -11.98 -0.97
C TYR A 290 17.24 -12.08 0.51
N THR A 291 18.04 -12.78 1.29
CA THR A 291 17.94 -12.82 2.76
C THR A 291 18.03 -11.42 3.37
N ALA A 292 18.94 -10.57 2.90
CA ALA A 292 19.02 -9.19 3.36
C ALA A 292 17.75 -8.38 3.01
N LEU A 293 17.26 -8.50 1.78
CA LEU A 293 16.04 -7.81 1.32
C LEU A 293 14.77 -8.28 2.05
N GLN A 294 14.70 -9.55 2.46
CA GLN A 294 13.60 -10.08 3.28
C GLN A 294 13.57 -9.46 4.69
N LYS A 295 14.74 -9.13 5.24
CA LYS A 295 14.89 -8.53 6.58
C LYS A 295 14.50 -7.05 6.64
N MET A 296 14.27 -6.39 5.51
CA MET A 296 13.83 -4.98 5.49
C MET A 296 12.53 -4.81 6.29
N GLU A 297 12.46 -3.71 7.05
CA GLU A 297 11.25 -3.36 7.79
C GLU A 297 10.18 -2.86 6.81
N GLN A 298 9.06 -3.58 6.77
CA GLN A 298 7.88 -3.21 6.01
C GLN A 298 6.68 -3.36 6.92
N THR A 299 6.08 -2.24 7.32
CA THR A 299 4.89 -2.21 8.18
C THR A 299 3.62 -2.63 7.44
N ILE A 300 3.54 -2.35 6.13
CA ILE A 300 2.38 -2.64 5.29
C ILE A 300 2.83 -3.43 4.06
N PRO A 301 2.31 -4.65 3.82
CA PRO A 301 2.63 -5.41 2.61
C PRO A 301 2.34 -4.64 1.33
N THR A 302 3.19 -4.81 0.31
CA THR A 302 3.12 -4.03 -0.94
C THR A 302 1.76 -4.17 -1.63
N LYS A 303 1.19 -5.39 -1.67
CA LYS A 303 -0.15 -5.65 -2.22
C LYS A 303 -1.24 -4.78 -1.57
N LEU A 304 -1.17 -4.65 -0.25
CA LEU A 304 -2.13 -3.83 0.50
C LEU A 304 -1.89 -2.33 0.25
N LEU A 305 -0.64 -1.89 0.16
CA LEU A 305 -0.31 -0.50 -0.21
C LEU A 305 -0.86 -0.14 -1.59
N VAL A 306 -0.69 -1.02 -2.58
CA VAL A 306 -1.25 -0.83 -3.93
C VAL A 306 -2.76 -0.74 -3.86
N ARG A 307 -3.42 -1.65 -3.14
CA ARG A 307 -4.88 -1.62 -3.01
C ARG A 307 -5.37 -0.33 -2.34
N LEU A 308 -4.75 0.08 -1.23
CA LEU A 308 -5.06 1.32 -0.53
C LEU A 308 -4.88 2.55 -1.43
N LYS A 309 -3.83 2.56 -2.25
CA LYS A 309 -3.57 3.61 -3.24
C LYS A 309 -4.70 3.67 -4.28
N ASP A 310 -5.00 2.55 -4.94
CA ASP A 310 -5.99 2.51 -6.02
C ASP A 310 -7.35 2.99 -5.52
N MET A 311 -7.73 2.51 -4.33
CA MET A 311 -8.91 2.96 -3.62
C MET A 311 -8.90 4.49 -3.39
N PHE A 312 -7.78 5.05 -2.90
CA PHE A 312 -7.67 6.49 -2.59
C PHE A 312 -7.88 7.33 -3.85
N TYR A 313 -7.24 6.90 -4.92
CA TYR A 313 -7.37 7.51 -6.23
C TYR A 313 -8.81 7.45 -6.75
N GLU A 314 -9.46 6.28 -6.71
CA GLU A 314 -10.86 6.10 -7.12
C GLU A 314 -11.80 7.04 -6.38
N PHE A 315 -11.58 7.27 -5.09
CA PHE A 315 -12.37 8.25 -4.34
C PHE A 315 -12.13 9.69 -4.80
N VAL A 316 -10.86 10.12 -4.90
CA VAL A 316 -10.53 11.49 -5.30
C VAL A 316 -11.08 11.80 -6.69
N VAL A 317 -11.04 10.83 -7.60
CA VAL A 317 -11.53 10.99 -8.99
C VAL A 317 -13.06 10.89 -9.09
N SER A 318 -13.71 10.00 -8.33
CA SER A 318 -15.16 9.77 -8.45
C SER A 318 -16.01 10.91 -7.89
N ASN A 319 -15.44 11.78 -7.03
CA ASN A 319 -16.08 12.99 -6.48
C ASN A 319 -17.46 12.73 -5.82
N LYS A 320 -17.75 11.47 -5.46
CA LYS A 320 -18.99 11.04 -4.80
C LYS A 320 -18.71 10.90 -3.30
N PRO A 321 -19.48 11.55 -2.42
CA PRO A 321 -19.36 11.34 -0.98
C PRO A 321 -19.79 9.90 -0.68
N GLY A 322 -18.83 9.04 -0.35
CA GLY A 322 -19.06 7.66 0.06
C GLY A 322 -18.80 7.50 1.56
N ASP A 323 -19.56 6.59 2.19
CA ASP A 323 -19.48 6.28 3.62
C ASP A 323 -18.08 5.80 4.07
N LYS A 324 -17.67 6.19 5.28
CA LYS A 324 -16.31 6.04 5.82
C LYS A 324 -15.93 4.57 6.08
N MET A 325 -14.68 4.19 5.82
CA MET A 325 -14.12 2.90 6.26
C MET A 325 -12.73 3.03 6.90
N TYR A 326 -12.48 2.20 7.92
CA TYR A 326 -11.17 1.94 8.54
C TYR A 326 -10.59 0.63 8.03
N ILE A 327 -9.29 0.63 7.73
CA ILE A 327 -8.55 -0.57 7.35
C ILE A 327 -7.52 -0.84 8.45
N ASP A 328 -7.77 -1.86 9.29
CA ASP A 328 -6.83 -2.33 10.30
C ASP A 328 -5.74 -3.17 9.63
N VAL A 329 -4.60 -2.54 9.34
CA VAL A 329 -3.45 -3.16 8.67
C VAL A 329 -2.92 -4.40 9.41
N ASN A 330 -3.16 -4.51 10.72
CA ASN A 330 -2.65 -5.61 11.54
C ASN A 330 -3.56 -6.86 11.56
N ASN A 331 -4.80 -6.77 11.06
CA ASN A 331 -5.81 -7.82 11.16
C ASN A 331 -6.52 -8.11 9.83
N ILE A 332 -5.85 -7.78 8.71
CA ILE A 332 -6.37 -8.08 7.38
C ILE A 332 -6.20 -9.57 7.11
N ASP A 333 -7.32 -10.22 6.81
CA ASP A 333 -7.34 -11.49 6.12
C ASP A 333 -6.83 -11.26 4.69
N TYR A 334 -5.53 -11.46 4.49
CA TYR A 334 -4.84 -11.25 3.21
C TYR A 334 -5.45 -12.06 2.05
N SER A 335 -6.26 -13.09 2.35
CA SER A 335 -6.98 -13.88 1.33
C SER A 335 -8.21 -13.17 0.73
N LYS A 336 -8.66 -12.05 1.32
CA LYS A 336 -9.86 -11.30 0.89
C LYS A 336 -9.59 -9.88 0.38
N LEU A 337 -8.32 -9.56 0.08
CA LEU A 337 -7.89 -8.23 -0.36
C LEU A 337 -8.66 -7.70 -1.58
N ASP A 338 -9.09 -8.58 -2.49
CA ASP A 338 -9.80 -8.20 -3.71
C ASP A 338 -11.23 -7.70 -3.44
N ASN A 339 -11.82 -8.07 -2.29
CA ASN A 339 -13.20 -7.72 -1.91
C ASN A 339 -13.30 -6.58 -0.89
N ILE A 340 -12.18 -5.90 -0.60
CA ILE A 340 -12.22 -4.71 0.24
C ILE A 340 -12.82 -3.58 -0.61
N GLN A 341 -14.01 -3.09 -0.21
CA GLN A 341 -14.62 -1.87 -0.73
C GLN A 341 -14.22 -0.71 0.18
N ALA A 342 -13.55 0.32 -0.33
CA ALA A 342 -13.23 1.52 0.45
C ALA A 342 -13.82 2.76 -0.19
N ALA A 343 -14.28 3.66 0.66
CA ALA A 343 -14.58 5.04 0.35
C ALA A 343 -13.77 5.91 1.32
N PHE A 344 -13.21 7.02 0.82
CA PHE A 344 -12.32 7.89 1.59
C PHE A 344 -13.10 9.10 2.08
N GLY A 345 -12.58 9.76 3.10
CA GLY A 345 -13.12 11.03 3.55
C GLY A 345 -12.02 11.80 4.27
N PHE A 346 -11.67 12.97 3.75
CA PHE A 346 -10.86 13.93 4.52
C PHE A 346 -11.78 14.69 5.47
N GLY A 347 -11.62 14.45 6.77
CA GLY A 347 -12.31 15.16 7.84
C GLY A 347 -11.44 15.18 9.09
N VAL A 348 -11.52 16.28 9.84
CA VAL A 348 -10.74 16.54 11.06
C VAL A 348 -10.87 15.39 12.05
N ALA A 349 -9.75 14.69 12.29
CA ALA A 349 -9.26 13.92 13.44
C ALA A 349 -10.18 13.30 14.53
N ASP A 350 -11.50 13.22 14.40
CA ASP A 350 -12.39 12.79 15.49
C ASP A 350 -13.21 11.52 15.21
N ILE A 351 -12.94 10.83 14.11
CA ILE A 351 -13.60 9.57 13.81
C ILE A 351 -12.48 8.68 13.30
N VAL A 352 -11.94 7.83 14.18
CA VAL A 352 -11.07 6.67 13.89
C VAL A 352 -11.27 5.58 14.93
N HIS A 353 -12.43 4.91 14.98
CA HIS A 353 -12.57 3.66 15.78
C HIS A 353 -13.56 2.69 15.15
N ASP A 354 -13.16 2.07 14.04
CA ASP A 354 -13.24 0.62 13.99
C ASP A 354 -11.81 0.11 14.00
N TYR A 355 -11.49 -0.74 14.98
CA TYR A 355 -10.23 -1.51 15.10
C TYR A 355 -8.96 -0.72 15.48
N GLY A 356 -8.68 -0.68 16.80
CA GLY A 356 -7.32 -0.59 17.34
C GLY A 356 -6.78 0.82 17.60
N TYR A 357 -6.55 1.11 18.89
CA TYR A 357 -5.71 2.21 19.44
C TYR A 357 -6.34 3.58 19.77
N ARG A 358 -7.56 3.59 20.31
CA ARG A 358 -7.91 4.50 21.43
C ARG A 358 -8.98 3.80 22.26
N SER A 359 -8.80 3.84 23.56
CA SER A 359 -9.86 3.49 24.50
C SER A 359 -11.07 4.40 24.27
N ILE A 360 -12.26 3.84 24.04
CA ILE A 360 -13.52 4.60 24.12
C ILE A 360 -13.50 5.35 25.45
N SER A 361 -13.57 6.67 25.41
CA SER A 361 -13.48 7.48 26.61
C SER A 361 -14.85 7.60 27.28
N PRO A 362 -14.89 7.89 28.58
CA PRO A 362 -16.13 8.21 29.27
C PRO A 362 -16.91 9.35 28.60
N LYS A 363 -16.22 10.33 27.98
CA LYS A 363 -16.87 11.45 27.29
C LYS A 363 -17.66 10.96 26.08
N ASP A 364 -17.13 10.00 25.33
CA ASP A 364 -17.73 9.51 24.09
C ASP A 364 -19.06 8.79 24.35
N ILE A 365 -19.08 7.95 25.39
CA ILE A 365 -20.29 7.25 25.83
C ILE A 365 -21.35 8.23 26.34
N LEU A 366 -20.95 9.23 27.15
CA LEU A 366 -21.87 10.24 27.64
C LEU A 366 -22.47 11.06 26.48
N THR A 367 -21.68 11.31 25.43
CA THR A 367 -22.14 12.00 24.21
C THR A 367 -23.13 11.14 23.44
N ASP A 368 -22.81 9.86 23.23
CA ASP A 368 -23.68 8.93 22.51
C ASP A 368 -25.02 8.74 23.22
N ILE A 369 -25.04 8.76 24.56
CA ILE A 369 -26.30 8.63 25.30
C ILE A 369 -27.22 9.84 25.10
N LEU A 370 -26.65 11.03 24.92
CA LEU A 370 -27.38 12.25 24.63
C LEU A 370 -27.72 12.42 23.14
N SER A 371 -27.25 11.52 22.26
CA SER A 371 -27.61 11.50 20.85
C SER A 371 -28.55 10.32 20.53
N ASP A 372 -29.35 10.49 19.46
CA ASP A 372 -30.17 9.39 18.91
C ASP A 372 -29.38 8.49 17.95
N SER A 373 -28.06 8.70 17.84
CA SER A 373 -27.19 7.87 17.02
C SER A 373 -26.89 6.54 17.73
N ASN A 374 -26.88 5.43 16.98
CA ASN A 374 -26.36 4.15 17.44
C ASN A 374 -24.92 3.99 16.95
N LEU A 375 -24.01 4.86 17.41
CA LEU A 375 -22.62 4.89 16.93
C LEU A 375 -21.84 3.64 17.36
N TYR A 376 -22.26 2.98 18.45
CA TYR A 376 -21.55 1.85 19.04
C TYR A 376 -22.38 0.58 19.07
N VAL A 377 -21.72 -0.56 18.84
CA VAL A 377 -22.32 -1.89 19.00
C VAL A 377 -22.43 -2.21 20.49
N ALA A 378 -23.67 -2.19 21.01
CA ALA A 378 -23.97 -2.31 22.44
C ALA A 378 -23.35 -3.56 23.10
N ASP A 379 -23.41 -4.72 22.44
CA ASP A 379 -22.85 -5.98 22.94
C ASP A 379 -21.33 -5.92 23.21
N LYS A 380 -20.57 -5.33 22.28
CA LYS A 380 -19.13 -5.14 22.42
C LYS A 380 -18.78 -4.09 23.46
N LEU A 381 -19.58 -3.03 23.56
CA LEU A 381 -19.36 -1.92 24.49
C LEU A 381 -19.53 -2.39 25.95
N LEU A 382 -20.55 -3.21 26.22
CA LEU A 382 -20.82 -3.78 27.54
C LEU A 382 -19.71 -4.75 27.97
N THR A 383 -19.24 -5.63 27.08
CA THR A 383 -18.21 -6.64 27.39
C THR A 383 -16.80 -6.05 27.58
N SER A 384 -16.38 -5.13 26.70
CA SER A 384 -14.98 -4.65 26.63
C SER A 384 -14.73 -3.33 27.36
N THR A 385 -15.61 -2.35 27.19
CA THR A 385 -15.33 -0.94 27.53
C THR A 385 -15.94 -0.57 28.87
N TYR A 386 -17.19 -0.93 29.09
CA TYR A 386 -17.88 -0.66 30.35
C TYR A 386 -17.23 -1.42 31.52
N SER A 387 -16.72 -2.63 31.29
CA SER A 387 -15.97 -3.41 32.30
C SER A 387 -14.72 -2.66 32.80
N GLN A 388 -14.07 -1.87 31.94
CA GLN A 388 -12.90 -1.06 32.28
C GLN A 388 -13.28 0.31 32.88
N ILE A 389 -14.30 0.99 32.34
CA ILE A 389 -14.67 2.35 32.73
C ILE A 389 -15.44 2.40 34.06
N ILE A 390 -16.34 1.44 34.31
CA ILE A 390 -17.17 1.42 35.53
C ILE A 390 -16.32 1.31 36.81
N GLY A 391 -15.10 0.78 36.71
CA GLY A 391 -14.15 0.76 37.83
C GLY A 391 -13.84 2.15 38.39
N ASN A 392 -13.73 3.16 37.52
CA ASN A 392 -13.16 4.48 37.85
C ASN A 392 -14.18 5.62 37.99
N ILE A 393 -15.44 5.45 37.56
CA ILE A 393 -16.47 6.51 37.58
C ILE A 393 -17.71 6.05 38.35
N GLU A 394 -18.12 6.85 39.35
CA GLU A 394 -19.21 6.47 40.24
C GLU A 394 -20.60 6.54 39.61
N TYR A 395 -20.88 7.61 38.87
CA TYR A 395 -22.15 7.84 38.18
C TYR A 395 -21.92 7.78 36.68
N PHE A 396 -22.36 6.68 36.06
CA PHE A 396 -22.18 6.44 34.64
C PHE A 396 -23.43 5.75 34.06
N PRO A 397 -24.08 6.32 33.04
CA PRO A 397 -25.31 5.80 32.44
C PRO A 397 -25.06 4.46 31.71
N ILE A 398 -26.08 3.62 31.54
CA ILE A 398 -25.97 2.26 30.98
C ILE A 398 -27.27 1.73 30.32
N TYR A 399 -28.43 2.33 30.60
CA TYR A 399 -29.74 1.80 30.22
C TYR A 399 -29.96 1.80 28.69
N LYS A 400 -29.46 2.80 27.96
CA LYS A 400 -29.47 2.83 26.48
C LYS A 400 -28.98 1.51 25.88
N TYR A 401 -27.82 1.03 26.34
CA TYR A 401 -27.18 -0.15 25.78
C TYR A 401 -27.81 -1.46 26.27
N LEU A 402 -28.27 -1.53 27.53
CA LEU A 402 -29.01 -2.70 28.02
C LEU A 402 -30.32 -2.91 27.26
N LYS A 403 -31.04 -1.82 26.97
CA LYS A 403 -32.25 -1.87 26.14
C LYS A 403 -31.93 -2.32 24.71
N ALA A 404 -30.83 -1.83 24.14
CA ALA A 404 -30.42 -2.19 22.78
C ALA A 404 -30.03 -3.68 22.64
N THR A 405 -29.52 -4.33 23.69
CA THR A 405 -29.21 -5.77 23.70
C THR A 405 -30.38 -6.66 24.10
N GLY A 406 -31.54 -6.07 24.43
CA GLY A 406 -32.72 -6.82 24.87
C GLY A 406 -32.61 -7.39 26.29
N VAL A 407 -31.70 -6.86 27.12
CA VAL A 407 -31.58 -7.25 28.53
C VAL A 407 -32.71 -6.59 29.32
N THR A 408 -33.69 -7.39 29.74
CA THR A 408 -34.88 -6.89 30.47
C THR A 408 -34.89 -7.27 31.95
N SER A 409 -34.08 -8.25 32.34
CA SER A 409 -33.99 -8.73 33.72
C SER A 409 -32.55 -8.95 34.20
N LEU A 410 -32.38 -9.01 35.53
CA LEU A 410 -31.09 -9.32 36.17
C LEU A 410 -30.59 -10.73 35.80
N ASN A 411 -31.50 -11.65 35.47
CA ASN A 411 -31.13 -12.99 35.00
C ASN A 411 -30.59 -12.93 33.56
N ASP A 412 -31.21 -12.15 32.68
CA ASP A 412 -30.74 -11.97 31.30
C ASP A 412 -29.31 -11.41 31.26
N LEU A 413 -29.03 -10.42 32.12
CA LEU A 413 -27.69 -9.84 32.26
C LEU A 413 -26.64 -10.88 32.68
N LYS A 414 -26.97 -11.74 33.65
CA LYS A 414 -26.06 -12.79 34.13
C LYS A 414 -25.83 -13.89 33.11
N THR A 415 -26.85 -14.23 32.33
CA THR A 415 -26.76 -15.26 31.29
C THR A 415 -25.99 -14.76 30.07
N GLN A 416 -26.26 -13.53 29.62
CA GLN A 416 -25.62 -12.96 28.42
C GLN A 416 -24.21 -12.40 28.70
N TYR A 417 -23.95 -11.87 29.89
CA TYR A 417 -22.67 -11.22 30.21
C TYR A 417 -22.09 -11.63 31.58
N PRO A 418 -21.62 -12.89 31.75
CA PRO A 418 -21.24 -13.44 33.06
C PRO A 418 -20.06 -12.73 33.73
N SER A 419 -19.05 -12.31 32.95
CA SER A 419 -17.85 -11.60 33.46
C SER A 419 -18.12 -10.13 33.80
N PHE A 420 -19.18 -9.56 33.23
CA PHE A 420 -19.57 -8.17 33.37
C PHE A 420 -20.66 -7.98 34.44
N SER A 421 -21.44 -9.04 34.71
CA SER A 421 -22.63 -8.96 35.54
C SER A 421 -22.34 -8.51 36.96
N ASP A 422 -21.31 -9.00 37.66
CA ASP A 422 -21.15 -8.70 39.09
C ASP A 422 -20.75 -7.24 39.37
N ILE A 423 -19.88 -6.66 38.52
CA ILE A 423 -19.46 -5.25 38.61
C ILE A 423 -20.65 -4.34 38.33
N VAL A 424 -21.41 -4.63 37.29
CA VAL A 424 -22.60 -3.87 36.89
C VAL A 424 -23.71 -4.01 37.92
N LEU A 425 -23.96 -5.21 38.44
CA LEU A 425 -24.97 -5.46 39.47
C LEU A 425 -24.68 -4.68 40.75
N SER A 426 -23.41 -4.56 41.14
CA SER A 426 -23.02 -3.74 42.30
C SER A 426 -23.29 -2.24 42.10
N ARG A 427 -23.28 -1.78 40.85
CA ARG A 427 -23.41 -0.36 40.45
C ARG A 427 -24.82 0.03 40.02
N LEU A 428 -25.57 -0.82 39.34
CA LEU A 428 -27.02 -0.67 39.10
C LEU A 428 -27.78 -0.57 40.43
N LYS A 429 -27.33 -1.28 41.48
CA LYS A 429 -27.84 -1.10 42.86
C LYS A 429 -27.53 0.29 43.46
N LYS A 430 -26.61 1.05 42.88
CA LYS A 430 -26.23 2.42 43.27
C LYS A 430 -26.83 3.50 42.36
N ILE A 431 -27.12 3.19 41.10
CA ILE A 431 -27.77 4.09 40.14
C ILE A 431 -29.27 3.76 40.13
N ASN A 432 -29.98 4.27 41.14
CA ASN A 432 -31.44 4.27 41.16
C ASN A 432 -31.94 5.65 41.58
N PHE A 433 -33.19 5.98 41.27
CA PHE A 433 -33.78 7.30 41.54
C PHE A 433 -33.53 7.81 42.98
N ASN A 434 -33.57 6.91 43.97
CA ASN A 434 -33.36 7.26 45.38
C ASN A 434 -31.91 7.62 45.74
N LYS A 435 -30.91 7.18 44.96
CA LYS A 435 -29.48 7.42 45.22
C LYS A 435 -28.84 8.47 44.32
N LEU A 436 -29.56 8.95 43.31
CA LEU A 436 -29.19 10.14 42.53
C LEU A 436 -29.50 11.45 43.29
N MET A 437 -30.23 11.37 44.40
CA MET A 437 -30.59 12.49 45.24
C MET A 437 -29.36 13.29 45.71
N PRO A 438 -29.47 14.62 45.86
CA PRO A 438 -28.40 15.43 46.40
C PRO A 438 -28.22 15.20 47.92
N GLY A 439 -27.16 15.78 48.50
CA GLY A 439 -26.88 15.65 49.93
C GLY A 439 -28.04 16.12 50.83
N SER A 440 -28.10 15.63 52.07
CA SER A 440 -29.23 15.83 53.00
C SER A 440 -29.66 17.30 53.18
N GLY A 441 -28.72 18.26 53.10
CA GLY A 441 -29.02 19.69 53.16
C GLY A 441 -29.85 20.22 51.98
N TYR A 442 -29.68 19.65 50.79
CA TYR A 442 -30.45 20.02 49.59
C TYR A 442 -31.80 19.31 49.52
N VAL A 443 -31.92 18.10 50.09
CA VAL A 443 -33.20 17.37 50.13
C VAL A 443 -34.30 18.18 50.82
N ALA A 444 -33.95 18.99 51.83
CA ALA A 444 -34.87 19.90 52.50
C ALA A 444 -35.49 20.95 51.55
N HIS A 445 -34.87 21.23 50.40
CA HIS A 445 -35.38 22.15 49.40
C HIS A 445 -36.39 21.53 48.44
N LYS A 446 -36.66 20.21 48.53
CA LYS A 446 -37.61 19.51 47.65
C LYS A 446 -39.00 20.17 47.57
N PRO A 447 -39.62 20.65 48.67
CA PRO A 447 -40.89 21.37 48.58
C PRO A 447 -40.79 22.66 47.78
N LYS A 448 -39.68 23.41 47.93
CA LYS A 448 -39.41 24.65 47.20
C LYS A 448 -39.16 24.38 45.71
N VAL A 449 -38.37 23.36 45.38
CA VAL A 449 -38.08 22.98 43.98
C VAL A 449 -39.35 22.55 43.25
N ASN A 450 -40.27 21.85 43.93
CA ASN A 450 -41.52 21.44 43.30
C ASN A 450 -42.56 22.57 43.15
N LEU A 451 -42.24 23.81 43.55
CA LEU A 451 -43.00 25.00 43.17
C LEU A 451 -42.75 25.42 41.72
N TYR A 452 -41.62 25.03 41.13
CA TYR A 452 -41.40 25.22 39.69
C TYR A 452 -42.41 24.41 38.89
N ASN A 453 -42.92 25.00 37.80
CA ASN A 453 -43.95 24.38 36.98
C ASN A 453 -43.41 23.16 36.22
N ASP A 454 -42.26 23.33 35.59
CA ASP A 454 -41.57 22.33 34.78
C ASP A 454 -40.05 22.56 34.79
N LEU A 455 -39.31 21.72 34.05
CA LEU A 455 -37.86 21.87 33.89
C LEU A 455 -37.46 23.19 33.21
N ASP A 456 -38.25 23.70 32.26
CA ASP A 456 -37.98 24.96 31.58
C ASP A 456 -38.04 26.15 32.55
N ASP A 457 -39.01 26.14 33.47
CA ASP A 457 -39.15 27.10 34.55
C ASP A 457 -37.96 27.04 35.53
N LEU A 458 -37.49 25.84 35.88
CA LEU A 458 -36.31 25.65 36.70
C LEU A 458 -35.04 26.22 36.03
N ILE A 459 -34.83 25.93 34.74
CA ILE A 459 -33.65 26.37 33.98
C ILE A 459 -33.61 27.91 33.85
N LYS A 460 -34.76 28.58 33.74
CA LYS A 460 -34.84 30.04 33.59
C LYS A 460 -34.53 30.80 34.88
N ASN A 461 -34.85 30.22 36.03
CA ASN A 461 -34.83 30.93 37.32
C ASN A 461 -33.63 30.60 38.21
N GLU A 462 -32.86 29.56 37.89
CA GLU A 462 -31.73 29.10 38.70
C GLU A 462 -30.43 29.06 37.88
N ASP A 463 -29.27 29.15 38.53
CA ASP A 463 -28.00 28.90 37.84
C ASP A 463 -27.79 27.41 37.59
N ILE A 464 -26.91 27.10 36.62
CA ILE A 464 -26.64 25.72 36.17
C ILE A 464 -26.29 24.78 37.32
N SER A 465 -25.55 25.24 38.34
CA SER A 465 -25.15 24.37 39.46
C SER A 465 -26.36 23.99 40.31
N HIS A 466 -27.26 24.94 40.55
CA HIS A 466 -28.53 24.68 41.23
C HIS A 466 -29.47 23.84 40.37
N VAL A 467 -29.56 24.08 39.06
CA VAL A 467 -30.36 23.25 38.14
C VAL A 467 -29.92 21.79 38.20
N LEU A 468 -28.61 21.50 38.13
CA LEU A 468 -28.10 20.12 38.18
C LEU A 468 -28.42 19.40 39.50
N ILE A 469 -28.47 20.13 40.61
CA ILE A 469 -28.80 19.59 41.93
C ILE A 469 -30.33 19.40 42.07
N TYR A 470 -31.11 20.41 41.67
CA TYR A 470 -32.56 20.46 41.81
C TYR A 470 -33.30 19.56 40.81
N LEU A 471 -32.68 19.25 39.67
CA LEU A 471 -33.22 18.29 38.70
C LEU A 471 -33.58 16.95 39.35
N HIS A 472 -32.78 16.48 40.31
CA HIS A 472 -33.02 15.24 41.04
C HIS A 472 -34.12 15.33 42.11
N LEU A 473 -34.60 16.54 42.43
CA LEU A 473 -35.66 16.80 43.41
C LEU A 473 -37.02 17.09 42.75
N LEU A 474 -36.99 17.48 41.47
CA LEU A 474 -38.17 17.77 40.68
C LEU A 474 -38.97 16.48 40.41
N ASP A 475 -40.29 16.56 40.47
CA ASP A 475 -41.17 15.46 40.09
C ASP A 475 -40.89 15.03 38.63
N HIS A 476 -40.74 13.72 38.39
CA HIS A 476 -40.40 13.22 37.06
C HIS A 476 -41.45 13.57 36.00
N SER A 477 -42.72 13.73 36.40
CA SER A 477 -43.79 14.17 35.49
C SER A 477 -43.59 15.60 34.95
N LYS A 478 -42.75 16.41 35.62
CA LYS A 478 -42.41 17.79 35.25
C LYS A 478 -41.14 17.87 34.37
N ILE A 479 -40.50 16.75 34.07
CA ILE A 479 -39.27 16.67 33.28
C ILE A 479 -39.60 16.30 31.84
N ASN A 480 -39.54 17.29 30.94
CA ASN A 480 -39.60 17.02 29.50
C ASN A 480 -38.25 16.50 29.00
N LEU A 481 -38.24 15.32 28.37
CA LEU A 481 -37.01 14.67 27.88
C LEU A 481 -36.29 15.48 26.80
N ILE A 482 -37.01 16.18 25.93
CA ILE A 482 -36.43 17.00 24.85
C ILE A 482 -35.72 18.21 25.47
N THR A 483 -36.38 18.89 26.41
CA THR A 483 -35.80 20.00 27.17
C THR A 483 -34.55 19.55 27.94
N LEU A 484 -34.63 18.40 28.62
CA LEU A 484 -33.49 17.85 29.37
C LEU A 484 -32.32 17.49 28.46
N GLN A 485 -32.59 16.85 27.32
CA GLN A 485 -31.56 16.52 26.32
C GLN A 485 -30.89 17.79 25.77
N SER A 486 -31.67 18.82 25.40
CA SER A 486 -31.13 20.10 24.92
C SER A 486 -30.26 20.75 25.98
N PHE A 487 -30.74 20.87 27.22
CA PHE A 487 -29.99 21.45 28.34
C PHE A 487 -28.67 20.72 28.59
N LEU A 488 -28.66 19.39 28.54
CA LEU A 488 -27.44 18.58 28.73
C LEU A 488 -26.48 18.75 27.54
N ASN A 489 -26.97 18.80 26.31
CA ASN A 489 -26.12 19.03 25.13
C ASN A 489 -25.48 20.42 25.14
N ASP A 490 -26.26 21.47 25.44
CA ASP A 490 -25.78 22.87 25.48
C ASP A 490 -24.69 23.10 26.53
N ASN A 491 -24.67 22.27 27.58
CA ASN A 491 -23.74 22.39 28.71
C ASN A 491 -22.65 21.30 28.74
N PHE A 492 -22.62 20.40 27.76
CA PHE A 492 -21.82 19.18 27.81
C PHE A 492 -20.31 19.45 27.92
N ASP A 493 -19.75 20.21 26.99
CA ASP A 493 -18.30 20.43 26.90
C ASP A 493 -17.70 21.07 28.15
N LYS A 494 -18.50 21.87 28.86
CA LYS A 494 -18.07 22.59 30.06
C LYS A 494 -18.21 21.76 31.34
N TYR A 495 -19.20 20.87 31.42
CA TYR A 495 -19.60 20.25 32.70
C TYR A 495 -19.54 18.72 32.76
N TYR A 496 -19.26 18.00 31.66
CA TYR A 496 -19.28 16.52 31.62
C TYR A 496 -18.41 15.80 32.67
N ASN A 497 -17.38 16.47 33.20
CA ASN A 497 -16.51 15.94 34.26
C ASN A 497 -17.05 16.13 35.68
N LYS A 498 -18.10 16.93 35.88
CA LYS A 498 -18.70 17.18 37.20
C LYS A 498 -19.63 16.03 37.58
N THR A 499 -19.56 15.63 38.85
CA THR A 499 -20.37 14.54 39.41
C THR A 499 -21.86 14.78 39.22
N ASP A 500 -22.36 15.99 39.55
CA ASP A 500 -23.78 16.32 39.44
C ASP A 500 -24.26 16.34 37.97
N PHE A 501 -23.39 16.71 37.04
CA PHE A 501 -23.70 16.63 35.62
C PHE A 501 -23.83 15.18 35.14
N ARG A 502 -22.92 14.30 35.56
CA ARG A 502 -23.02 12.86 35.24
C ARG A 502 -24.27 12.23 35.85
N LYS A 503 -24.67 12.64 37.06
CA LYS A 503 -25.94 12.22 37.66
C LYS A 503 -27.13 12.66 36.80
N ALA A 504 -27.13 13.88 36.29
CA ALA A 504 -28.19 14.38 35.40
C ALA A 504 -28.27 13.55 34.10
N ILE A 505 -27.13 13.16 33.50
CA ILE A 505 -27.11 12.25 32.35
C ILE A 505 -27.64 10.85 32.73
N CYS A 506 -27.27 10.31 33.90
CA CYS A 506 -27.86 9.06 34.39
C CYS A 506 -29.38 9.15 34.56
N LEU A 507 -29.90 10.28 35.06
CA LEU A 507 -31.35 10.48 35.19
C LEU A 507 -32.03 10.48 33.83
N TYR A 508 -31.46 11.20 32.85
CA TYR A 508 -31.96 11.20 31.47
C TYR A 508 -31.95 9.78 30.85
N ASP A 509 -30.85 9.05 31.00
CA ASP A 509 -30.70 7.67 30.50
C ASP A 509 -31.75 6.73 31.11
N ILE A 510 -32.00 6.84 32.42
CA ILE A 510 -33.08 6.08 33.08
C ILE A 510 -34.45 6.48 32.50
N LEU A 511 -34.81 7.77 32.52
CA LEU A 511 -36.13 8.22 32.08
C LEU A 511 -36.45 7.85 30.61
N LYS A 512 -35.42 7.76 29.75
CA LYS A 512 -35.57 7.41 28.33
C LYS A 512 -35.51 5.91 28.05
N TYR A 513 -34.65 5.17 28.77
CA TYR A 513 -34.30 3.79 28.40
C TYR A 513 -34.58 2.71 29.47
N SER A 514 -34.96 3.06 30.70
CA SER A 514 -35.29 2.08 31.76
C SER A 514 -36.61 1.36 31.56
#